data_AF-A0A6A5R7F5-F1
#
_entry.id   AF-A0A6A5R7F5-F1
#
_cell.length_a   1.000
_cell.length_b   1.000
_cell.length_c   1.000
_cell.angle_alpha   90.00
_cell.angle_beta   90.00
_cell.angle_gamma   90.00
#
_symmetry.space_group_name_H-M   'P 1'
#
loop_
_entity.id
_entity.type
_entity.pdbx_description
1 polymer ?
#
loop_
_entity_poly.entity_id
_entity_poly.type
_entity_poly.pdbx_seq_one_letter_code
_entity_poly.pdbx_strand_id
1 'polypeptide(L)'
;TGQLEENITDTTIRNRLSSLKRNIKLLTGRQYNSAENKDLEIFITKDLAQNGKIATGAYTKPVAPLPVAEDLIRFMWACDEYQFTHPRARLQLAFSVVLMTLLGSRPGEFIESAAWKHSNEGLLYGDIDLVRYQNGTYVGFLLHLRLRNRKGHRNNKKHSPVMLLYEEASMRSMCPVTHFMALALADGVFEECTSFQDIEAKELPPGSSLYKYRYKSEAKQRPILRSILSDGSVSENGILTYECFNNMLKGIGQRAGYEDRLSAYCFRRAYAKAVEST
;
A
#
# COMPACT_ATOMS: atom_id res chain seq x y z
N THR A 1 -2.86 16.96 -7.53
CA THR A 1 -2.95 18.43 -7.48
C THR A 1 -2.02 18.88 -8.56
N GLY A 2 -2.56 19.50 -9.62
CA GLY A 2 -1.72 20.02 -10.71
C GLY A 2 -0.77 21.07 -10.15
N GLN A 3 0.40 21.21 -10.75
CA GLN A 3 1.23 22.37 -10.50
C GLN A 3 0.40 23.60 -10.90
N LEU A 4 0.44 24.67 -10.10
CA LEU A 4 -0.42 25.85 -10.30
C LEU A 4 -0.22 26.51 -11.68
N GLU A 5 0.87 26.18 -12.35
CA GLU A 5 1.28 26.71 -13.65
C GLU A 5 0.88 25.81 -14.83
N GLU A 6 0.31 24.63 -14.60
CA GLU A 6 -0.06 23.70 -15.66
C GLU A 6 -1.56 23.75 -15.99
N ASN A 7 -1.86 23.79 -17.30
CA ASN A 7 -3.23 23.68 -17.80
C ASN A 7 -3.85 22.31 -17.43
N ILE A 8 -5.16 22.31 -17.15
CA ILE A 8 -5.92 21.08 -16.92
C ILE A 8 -5.82 20.18 -18.16
N THR A 9 -5.67 18.87 -17.95
CA THR A 9 -5.59 17.92 -19.07
C THR A 9 -6.96 17.65 -19.70
N ASP A 10 -6.97 17.38 -21.01
CA ASP A 10 -8.14 16.94 -21.75
C ASP A 10 -8.83 15.72 -21.10
N THR A 11 -8.04 14.77 -20.60
CA THR A 11 -8.51 13.58 -19.89
C THR A 11 -9.29 13.97 -18.64
N THR A 12 -8.80 14.97 -17.89
CA THR A 12 -9.47 15.46 -16.69
C THR A 12 -10.80 16.11 -17.06
N ILE A 13 -10.83 16.94 -18.10
CA ILE A 13 -12.07 17.60 -18.58
C ILE A 13 -13.10 16.55 -19.01
N ARG A 14 -12.70 15.55 -19.77
CA ARG A 14 -13.58 14.46 -20.20
C ARG A 14 -14.19 13.69 -19.04
N ASN A 15 -13.38 13.40 -18.03
CA ASN A 15 -13.85 12.74 -16.81
C ASN A 15 -14.87 13.61 -16.07
N ARG A 16 -14.60 14.91 -15.91
CA ARG A 16 -15.52 15.86 -15.27
C ARG A 16 -16.82 16.03 -16.06
N LEU A 17 -16.73 16.15 -17.38
CA LEU A 17 -17.89 16.21 -18.27
C LEU A 17 -18.74 14.94 -18.17
N SER A 18 -18.10 13.77 -18.12
CA SER A 18 -18.81 12.50 -17.95
C SER A 18 -19.56 12.42 -16.62
N SER A 19 -18.93 12.87 -15.52
CA SER A 19 -19.60 13.00 -14.22
C SER A 19 -20.76 13.99 -14.26
N LEU A 20 -20.59 15.16 -14.87
CA LEU A 20 -21.62 16.17 -15.02
C LEU A 20 -22.83 15.63 -15.80
N LYS A 21 -22.58 15.01 -16.96
CA LYS A 21 -23.63 14.39 -17.79
C LYS A 21 -24.38 13.31 -17.03
N ARG A 22 -23.68 12.49 -16.24
CA ARG A 22 -24.31 11.48 -15.38
C ARG A 22 -25.23 12.14 -14.34
N ASN A 23 -24.78 13.20 -13.69
CA ASN A 23 -25.61 13.93 -12.72
C ASN A 23 -26.84 14.58 -13.37
N ILE A 24 -26.69 15.21 -14.54
CA ILE A 24 -27.81 15.77 -15.31
C ILE A 24 -28.83 14.67 -15.64
N LYS A 25 -28.37 13.51 -16.12
CA LYS A 25 -29.25 12.38 -16.39
C LYS A 25 -30.00 11.91 -15.15
N LEU A 26 -29.31 11.77 -14.01
CA LEU A 26 -29.92 11.33 -12.76
C LEU A 26 -30.96 12.32 -12.21
N LEU A 27 -30.72 13.63 -12.33
CA LEU A 27 -31.57 14.67 -11.76
C LEU A 27 -32.73 15.10 -12.68
N THR A 28 -32.53 15.03 -13.99
CA THR A 28 -33.48 15.60 -14.97
C THR A 28 -34.03 14.58 -15.96
N GLY A 29 -33.50 13.35 -15.99
CA GLY A 29 -33.80 12.35 -17.02
C GLY A 29 -33.21 12.67 -18.40
N ARG A 30 -32.71 13.89 -18.63
CA ARG A 30 -32.11 14.30 -19.91
C ARG A 30 -30.83 13.52 -20.18
N GLN A 31 -30.75 12.93 -21.38
CA GLN A 31 -29.54 12.31 -21.89
C GLN A 31 -29.07 13.02 -23.15
N TYR A 32 -27.78 13.33 -23.21
CA TYR A 32 -27.15 13.94 -24.37
C TYR A 32 -27.13 12.95 -25.54
N ASN A 33 -27.64 13.38 -26.69
CA ASN A 33 -27.66 12.58 -27.91
C ASN A 33 -26.29 12.56 -28.60
N SER A 34 -26.16 11.77 -29.67
CA SER A 34 -24.88 11.59 -30.38
C SER A 34 -24.36 12.88 -31.02
N ALA A 35 -25.24 13.76 -31.51
CA ALA A 35 -24.84 15.04 -32.11
C ALA A 35 -24.31 16.00 -31.03
N GLU A 36 -25.04 16.18 -29.92
CA GLU A 36 -24.60 17.03 -28.80
C GLU A 36 -23.26 16.52 -28.22
N ASN A 37 -23.05 15.21 -28.16
CA ASN A 37 -21.79 14.62 -27.71
C ASN A 37 -20.64 14.91 -28.68
N LYS A 38 -20.92 14.89 -29.99
CA LYS A 38 -19.95 15.25 -31.02
C LYS A 38 -19.57 16.73 -30.94
N ASP A 39 -20.54 17.61 -30.69
CA ASP A 39 -20.29 19.04 -30.55
C ASP A 39 -19.41 19.34 -29.32
N LEU A 40 -19.69 18.69 -28.19
CA LEU A 40 -18.84 18.79 -26.99
C LEU A 40 -17.42 18.26 -27.24
N GLU A 41 -17.28 17.20 -28.03
CA GLU A 41 -15.99 16.64 -28.43
C GLU A 41 -15.19 17.60 -29.31
N ILE A 42 -15.87 18.21 -30.29
CA ILE A 42 -15.29 19.24 -31.16
C ILE A 42 -14.84 20.43 -30.31
N PHE A 43 -15.66 20.88 -29.36
CA PHE A 43 -15.30 21.97 -28.46
C PHE A 43 -14.03 21.67 -27.64
N ILE A 44 -13.94 20.45 -27.06
CA ILE A 44 -12.75 20.05 -26.29
C ILE A 44 -11.51 20.00 -27.19
N THR A 45 -11.62 19.48 -28.40
CA THR A 45 -10.46 19.28 -29.28
C THR A 45 -10.04 20.54 -30.02
N LYS A 46 -10.99 21.31 -30.58
CA LYS A 46 -10.74 22.49 -31.42
C LYS A 46 -10.65 23.76 -30.59
N ASP A 47 -11.62 24.02 -29.73
CA ASP A 47 -11.69 25.31 -29.03
C ASP A 47 -10.82 25.37 -27.78
N LEU A 48 -10.60 24.22 -27.13
CA LEU A 48 -9.78 24.14 -25.92
C LEU A 48 -8.36 23.64 -26.22
N ALA A 49 -8.19 22.44 -26.79
CA ALA A 49 -6.86 21.84 -26.93
C ALA A 49 -5.99 22.54 -27.98
N GLN A 50 -6.50 22.75 -29.20
CA GLN A 50 -5.71 23.41 -30.26
C GLN A 50 -5.35 24.86 -29.92
N ASN A 51 -6.18 25.55 -29.13
CA ASN A 51 -5.91 26.90 -28.65
C ASN A 51 -5.04 26.95 -27.38
N GLY A 52 -4.47 25.82 -26.96
CA GLY A 52 -3.57 25.76 -25.80
C GLY A 52 -4.23 26.08 -24.46
N LYS A 53 -5.58 26.05 -24.36
CA LYS A 53 -6.30 26.32 -23.11
C LYS A 53 -6.28 25.11 -22.16
N ILE A 54 -6.00 23.93 -22.70
CA ILE A 54 -5.92 22.66 -21.96
C ILE A 54 -4.70 21.87 -22.43
N ALA A 55 -4.12 21.06 -21.56
CA ALA A 55 -2.99 20.22 -21.91
C ALA A 55 -3.45 18.89 -22.53
N THR A 56 -2.73 18.39 -23.52
CA THR A 56 -2.94 17.06 -24.14
C THR A 56 -1.88 16.04 -23.71
N GLY A 57 -0.75 16.52 -23.17
CA GLY A 57 0.32 15.67 -22.66
C GLY A 57 -0.06 14.97 -21.36
N ALA A 58 0.46 13.75 -21.18
CA ALA A 58 0.43 13.10 -19.88
C ALA A 58 1.47 13.76 -18.96
N TYR A 59 1.05 14.12 -17.75
CA TYR A 59 1.97 14.54 -16.69
C TYR A 59 3.01 13.45 -16.39
N THR A 60 4.26 13.87 -16.19
CA THR A 60 5.35 13.01 -15.73
C THR A 60 5.05 12.47 -14.36
N LYS A 61 4.72 11.18 -14.30
CA LYS A 61 4.32 10.51 -13.08
C LYS A 61 5.54 10.12 -12.24
N PRO A 62 5.67 10.57 -10.98
CA PRO A 62 6.84 10.31 -10.15
C PRO A 62 6.99 8.82 -9.87
N VAL A 63 8.23 8.38 -9.77
CA VAL A 63 8.58 6.98 -9.54
C VAL A 63 9.45 6.93 -8.30
N ALA A 64 9.12 6.02 -7.38
CA ALA A 64 9.92 5.78 -6.18
C ALA A 64 10.60 4.41 -6.33
N PRO A 65 11.79 4.33 -6.95
CA PRO A 65 12.55 3.09 -7.09
C PRO A 65 13.08 2.60 -5.74
N LEU A 66 13.70 1.41 -5.74
CA LEU A 66 14.25 0.80 -4.53
C LEU A 66 15.14 1.74 -3.71
N PRO A 67 16.08 2.52 -4.30
CA PRO A 67 16.91 3.46 -3.54
C PRO A 67 16.09 4.54 -2.81
N VAL A 68 14.95 4.96 -3.35
CA VAL A 68 14.04 5.92 -2.68
C VAL A 68 13.34 5.26 -1.50
N ALA A 69 12.95 3.98 -1.62
CA ALA A 69 12.38 3.24 -0.49
C ALA A 69 13.41 3.06 0.63
N GLU A 70 14.64 2.68 0.29
CA GLU A 70 15.76 2.53 1.23
C GLU A 70 16.07 3.84 1.94
N ASP A 71 16.20 4.94 1.19
CA ASP A 71 16.48 6.26 1.78
C ASP A 71 15.34 6.73 2.67
N LEU A 72 14.07 6.55 2.27
CA LEU A 72 12.92 6.90 3.11
C LEU A 72 12.91 6.12 4.42
N ILE A 73 13.19 4.82 4.38
CA ILE A 73 13.23 4.02 5.60
C ILE A 73 14.43 4.43 6.48
N ARG A 74 15.61 4.65 5.88
CA ARG A 74 16.77 5.17 6.60
C ARG A 74 16.44 6.50 7.27
N PHE A 75 15.87 7.44 6.53
CA PHE A 75 15.46 8.74 7.04
C PHE A 75 14.46 8.60 8.21
N MET A 76 13.41 7.77 8.05
CA MET A 76 12.43 7.51 9.12
C MET A 76 13.04 7.05 10.44
N TRP A 77 14.10 6.23 10.39
CA TRP A 77 14.71 5.65 11.58
C TRP A 77 15.89 6.44 12.13
N ALA A 78 16.68 7.08 11.27
CA ALA A 78 17.95 7.70 11.66
C ALA A 78 17.93 9.23 11.69
N CYS A 79 16.99 9.88 10.99
CA CYS A 79 17.02 11.32 10.76
C CYS A 79 15.72 12.04 11.13
N ASP A 80 14.57 11.37 11.01
CA ASP A 80 13.27 12.01 11.18
C ASP A 80 12.97 12.31 12.66
N GLU A 81 13.08 13.57 13.04
CA GLU A 81 12.77 14.07 14.38
C GLU A 81 11.26 14.06 14.67
N TYR A 82 10.43 13.86 13.64
CA TYR A 82 8.97 13.82 13.78
C TYR A 82 8.51 12.73 14.76
N GLN A 83 7.79 13.16 15.79
CA GLN A 83 7.17 12.28 16.77
C GLN A 83 5.76 11.94 16.31
N PHE A 84 5.55 10.68 15.95
CA PHE A 84 4.21 10.16 15.73
C PHE A 84 3.46 10.06 17.06
N THR A 85 2.13 10.19 17.02
CA THR A 85 1.26 10.02 18.21
C THR A 85 1.52 8.70 18.93
N HIS A 86 1.88 7.64 18.20
CA HIS A 86 2.31 6.37 18.75
C HIS A 86 3.50 5.81 17.93
N PRO A 87 4.56 5.24 18.55
CA PRO A 87 5.73 4.72 17.83
C PRO A 87 5.40 3.68 16.75
N ARG A 88 4.34 2.90 16.96
CA ARG A 88 3.77 1.94 15.98
C ARG A 88 3.51 2.57 14.60
N ALA A 89 3.14 3.85 14.53
CA ALA A 89 2.85 4.51 13.26
C ALA A 89 4.04 4.44 12.29
N ARG A 90 5.26 4.69 12.81
CA ARG A 90 6.51 4.63 12.05
C ARG A 90 6.75 3.21 11.52
N LEU A 91 6.62 2.21 12.38
CA LEU A 91 6.80 0.81 12.02
C LEU A 91 5.79 0.34 10.94
N GLN A 92 4.52 0.72 11.09
CA GLN A 92 3.47 0.42 10.11
C GLN A 92 3.72 1.10 8.75
N LEU A 93 4.20 2.35 8.77
CA LEU A 93 4.55 3.09 7.56
C LEU A 93 5.74 2.43 6.85
N ALA A 94 6.81 2.10 7.58
CA ALA A 94 7.97 1.39 7.04
C ALA A 94 7.56 0.04 6.43
N PHE A 95 6.77 -0.77 7.16
CA PHE A 95 6.27 -2.04 6.63
C PHE A 95 5.43 -1.85 5.36
N SER A 96 4.59 -0.82 5.32
CA SER A 96 3.78 -0.51 4.13
C SER A 96 4.65 -0.11 2.94
N VAL A 97 5.73 0.66 3.15
CA VAL A 97 6.70 1.02 2.10
C VAL A 97 7.39 -0.24 1.56
N VAL A 98 7.82 -1.16 2.43
CA VAL A 98 8.40 -2.44 2.02
C VAL A 98 7.40 -3.27 1.21
N LEU A 99 6.15 -3.42 1.67
CA LEU A 99 5.12 -4.17 0.94
C LEU A 99 4.81 -3.58 -0.44
N MET A 100 4.75 -2.26 -0.57
CA MET A 100 4.52 -1.61 -1.86
C MET A 100 5.71 -1.77 -2.80
N THR A 101 6.94 -1.72 -2.25
CA THR A 101 8.18 -1.82 -3.02
C THR A 101 8.39 -3.24 -3.54
N LEU A 102 8.15 -4.26 -2.72
CA LEU A 102 8.42 -5.65 -3.06
C LEU A 102 7.28 -6.34 -3.82
N LEU A 103 6.04 -5.85 -3.71
CA LEU A 103 4.88 -6.52 -4.31
C LEU A 103 4.20 -5.70 -5.40
N GLY A 104 4.52 -4.40 -5.51
CA GLY A 104 3.73 -3.47 -6.33
C GLY A 104 2.25 -3.41 -5.94
N SER A 105 1.93 -3.80 -4.70
CA SER A 105 0.56 -3.92 -4.22
C SER A 105 -0.15 -2.57 -4.17
N ARG A 106 -1.47 -2.57 -4.35
CA ARG A 106 -2.29 -1.39 -4.08
C ARG A 106 -2.50 -1.27 -2.57
N PRO A 107 -2.53 -0.04 -2.02
CA PRO A 107 -2.80 0.14 -0.59
C PRO A 107 -4.07 -0.55 -0.12
N GLY A 108 -5.15 -0.47 -0.91
CA GLY A 108 -6.42 -1.12 -0.57
C GLY A 108 -6.40 -2.66 -0.54
N GLU A 109 -5.25 -3.30 -0.79
CA GLU A 109 -5.05 -4.75 -0.58
C GLU A 109 -4.64 -5.07 0.86
N PHE A 110 -3.98 -4.13 1.56
CA PHE A 110 -3.45 -4.35 2.91
C PHE A 110 -3.95 -3.35 3.97
N ILE A 111 -4.52 -2.21 3.56
CA ILE A 111 -5.22 -1.23 4.44
C ILE A 111 -6.64 -0.94 3.94
N GLU A 112 -7.43 -0.22 4.75
CA GLU A 112 -8.80 0.15 4.39
C GLU A 112 -8.79 1.07 3.16
N SER A 113 -9.46 0.62 2.09
CA SER A 113 -9.49 1.31 0.80
C SER A 113 -10.42 2.51 0.83
N ALA A 114 -9.99 3.63 0.25
CA ALA A 114 -10.85 4.80 0.06
C ALA A 114 -12.10 4.51 -0.80
N ALA A 115 -12.05 3.50 -1.68
CA ALA A 115 -13.20 3.06 -2.48
C ALA A 115 -14.19 2.20 -1.69
N TRP A 116 -13.80 1.72 -0.51
CA TRP A 116 -14.58 0.88 0.41
C TRP A 116 -14.49 1.48 1.81
N LYS A 117 -14.69 2.80 1.91
CA LYS A 117 -14.61 3.51 3.19
C LYS A 117 -15.61 2.93 4.17
N HIS A 118 -15.22 2.78 5.44
CA HIS A 118 -16.01 2.18 6.51
C HIS A 118 -16.21 0.66 6.40
N SER A 119 -15.49 -0.02 5.50
CA SER A 119 -15.54 -1.49 5.45
C SER A 119 -14.72 -2.14 6.55
N ASN A 120 -13.75 -1.42 7.13
CA ASN A 120 -12.76 -1.97 8.06
C ASN A 120 -12.09 -3.25 7.52
N GLU A 121 -11.84 -3.29 6.21
CA GLU A 121 -11.17 -4.41 5.54
C GLU A 121 -9.71 -4.08 5.26
N GLY A 122 -8.82 -5.02 5.56
CA GLY A 122 -7.38 -4.90 5.40
C GLY A 122 -6.70 -6.21 5.75
N LEU A 123 -5.39 -6.16 5.93
CA LEU A 123 -4.58 -7.34 6.22
C LEU A 123 -4.70 -7.74 7.69
N LEU A 124 -5.08 -8.99 7.94
CA LEU A 124 -5.17 -9.58 9.27
C LEU A 124 -3.96 -10.47 9.53
N TYR A 125 -3.64 -10.77 10.79
CA TYR A 125 -2.58 -11.73 11.08
C TYR A 125 -2.87 -13.12 10.47
N GLY A 126 -4.13 -13.54 10.43
CA GLY A 126 -4.53 -14.77 9.75
C GLY A 126 -4.22 -14.80 8.25
N ASP A 127 -3.98 -13.64 7.62
CA ASP A 127 -3.62 -13.54 6.21
C ASP A 127 -2.11 -13.78 5.95
N ILE A 128 -1.27 -13.86 6.98
CA ILE A 128 0.19 -14.09 6.86
C ILE A 128 0.64 -15.27 7.71
N ASP A 129 1.28 -16.27 7.13
CA ASP A 129 2.06 -17.24 7.93
C ASP A 129 3.53 -16.82 7.99
N LEU A 130 4.08 -16.73 9.20
CA LEU A 130 5.53 -16.76 9.41
C LEU A 130 6.01 -18.20 9.37
N VAL A 131 7.07 -18.44 8.62
CA VAL A 131 7.62 -19.76 8.38
C VAL A 131 9.14 -19.70 8.52
N ARG A 132 9.74 -20.62 9.25
CA ARG A 132 11.16 -20.96 9.14
C ARG A 132 11.30 -22.01 8.04
N TYR A 133 12.19 -21.79 7.08
CA TYR A 133 12.37 -22.64 5.92
C TYR A 133 13.84 -22.87 5.65
N GLN A 134 14.15 -24.11 5.29
CA GLN A 134 15.49 -24.54 4.91
C GLN A 134 15.42 -25.46 3.70
N ASN A 135 16.26 -25.19 2.71
CA ASN A 135 16.55 -26.11 1.62
C ASN A 135 18.07 -26.07 1.31
N GLY A 136 18.48 -26.66 0.19
CA GLY A 136 19.90 -26.71 -0.18
C GLY A 136 20.55 -25.34 -0.45
N THR A 137 19.77 -24.26 -0.64
CA THR A 137 20.28 -22.93 -1.01
C THR A 137 19.85 -21.81 -0.07
N TYR A 138 18.84 -22.02 0.77
CA TYR A 138 18.26 -21.02 1.64
C TYR A 138 18.03 -21.58 3.04
N VAL A 139 18.39 -20.78 4.05
CA VAL A 139 18.06 -21.01 5.46
C VAL A 139 17.60 -19.66 6.00
N GLY A 140 16.35 -19.58 6.46
CA GLY A 140 15.86 -18.33 7.03
C GLY A 140 14.35 -18.33 7.22
N PHE A 141 13.81 -17.14 7.42
CA PHE A 141 12.37 -16.93 7.60
C PHE A 141 11.70 -16.47 6.30
N LEU A 142 10.41 -16.73 6.16
CA LEU A 142 9.61 -16.23 5.05
C LEU A 142 8.17 -15.97 5.47
N LEU A 143 7.52 -15.05 4.78
CA LEU A 143 6.09 -14.76 4.94
C LEU A 143 5.29 -15.36 3.79
N HIS A 144 4.28 -16.17 4.11
CA HIS A 144 3.23 -16.56 3.18
C HIS A 144 2.07 -15.58 3.28
N LEU A 145 2.06 -14.57 2.41
CA LEU A 145 1.10 -13.47 2.43
C LEU A 145 -0.06 -13.72 1.47
N ARG A 146 -1.30 -13.71 1.98
CA ARG A 146 -2.52 -13.88 1.18
C ARG A 146 -3.23 -12.55 0.96
N LEU A 147 -3.35 -12.12 -0.29
CA LEU A 147 -3.97 -10.83 -0.64
C LEU A 147 -5.46 -10.97 -0.98
N ARG A 148 -6.31 -11.10 0.05
CA ARG A 148 -7.77 -11.32 -0.10
C ARG A 148 -8.57 -10.11 -0.59
N ASN A 149 -8.04 -8.89 -0.43
CA ASN A 149 -8.74 -7.64 -0.73
C ASN A 149 -8.48 -7.09 -2.15
N ARG A 150 -8.06 -7.96 -3.07
CA ARG A 150 -7.68 -7.60 -4.45
C ARG A 150 -8.84 -6.98 -5.21
N LYS A 151 -8.59 -5.84 -5.86
CA LYS A 151 -9.60 -5.11 -6.65
C LYS A 151 -10.22 -6.04 -7.71
N GLY A 152 -11.54 -6.12 -7.76
CA GLY A 152 -12.30 -6.95 -8.71
C GLY A 152 -12.43 -8.43 -8.32
N HIS A 153 -11.69 -8.88 -7.29
CA HIS A 153 -11.67 -10.29 -6.85
C HIS A 153 -11.80 -10.43 -5.32
N ARG A 154 -12.41 -9.44 -4.66
CA ARG A 154 -12.63 -9.48 -3.21
C ARG A 154 -13.46 -10.71 -2.83
N ASN A 155 -13.07 -11.36 -1.74
CA ASN A 155 -13.70 -12.59 -1.23
C ASN A 155 -13.70 -13.78 -2.22
N ASN A 156 -12.92 -13.69 -3.30
CA ASN A 156 -12.75 -14.79 -4.22
C ASN A 156 -11.52 -15.62 -3.84
N LYS A 157 -11.75 -16.72 -3.11
CA LYS A 157 -10.69 -17.62 -2.63
C LYS A 157 -9.85 -18.19 -3.78
N LYS A 158 -10.42 -18.39 -4.97
CA LYS A 158 -9.69 -18.88 -6.16
C LYS A 158 -8.68 -17.87 -6.71
N HIS A 159 -8.90 -16.57 -6.46
CA HIS A 159 -8.14 -15.47 -7.06
C HIS A 159 -7.34 -14.64 -6.03
N SER A 160 -7.16 -15.15 -4.81
CA SER A 160 -6.31 -14.53 -3.79
C SER A 160 -4.88 -15.04 -3.95
N PRO A 161 -3.95 -14.27 -4.55
CA PRO A 161 -2.58 -14.73 -4.74
C PRO A 161 -1.91 -14.91 -3.38
N VAL A 162 -1.05 -15.93 -3.30
CA VAL A 162 -0.11 -16.10 -2.20
C VAL A 162 1.24 -15.55 -2.66
N MET A 163 1.72 -14.53 -1.97
CA MET A 163 3.04 -13.94 -2.20
C MET A 163 4.02 -14.52 -1.17
N LEU A 164 5.23 -14.86 -1.62
CA LEU A 164 6.33 -15.25 -0.75
C LEU A 164 7.25 -14.05 -0.56
N LEU A 165 7.48 -13.66 0.68
CA LEU A 165 8.43 -12.61 1.04
C LEU A 165 9.54 -13.25 1.87
N TYR A 166 10.75 -13.26 1.34
CA TYR A 166 11.92 -13.82 1.99
C TYR A 166 12.48 -12.85 3.04
N GLU A 167 13.17 -13.40 4.01
CA GLU A 167 13.96 -12.63 4.95
C GLU A 167 15.17 -12.02 4.25
N GLU A 168 15.34 -10.71 4.38
CA GLU A 168 16.57 -10.03 3.99
C GLU A 168 17.42 -9.71 5.20
N ALA A 169 18.24 -10.69 5.60
CA ALA A 169 19.06 -10.62 6.80
C ALA A 169 20.17 -9.55 6.72
N SER A 170 20.70 -9.28 5.52
CA SER A 170 21.74 -8.29 5.27
C SER A 170 21.23 -6.84 5.34
N MET A 171 19.94 -6.62 5.10
CA MET A 171 19.31 -5.30 5.11
C MET A 171 17.98 -5.34 5.87
N ARG A 172 18.08 -5.43 7.21
CA ARG A 172 16.92 -5.52 8.12
C ARG A 172 15.91 -4.39 7.97
N SER A 173 16.36 -3.19 7.57
CA SER A 173 15.49 -2.03 7.28
C SER A 173 14.59 -2.24 6.05
N MET A 174 14.97 -3.07 5.09
CA MET A 174 14.13 -3.43 3.94
C MET A 174 13.50 -4.83 4.08
N CYS A 175 13.80 -5.54 5.16
CA CYS A 175 13.35 -6.91 5.37
C CYS A 175 11.85 -6.96 5.75
N PRO A 176 10.97 -7.54 4.91
CA PRO A 176 9.55 -7.64 5.21
C PRO A 176 9.28 -8.51 6.44
N VAL A 177 10.07 -9.58 6.63
CA VAL A 177 9.98 -10.47 7.78
C VAL A 177 10.26 -9.72 9.09
N THR A 178 11.32 -8.91 9.13
CA THR A 178 11.69 -8.14 10.34
C THR A 178 10.57 -7.19 10.77
N HIS A 179 9.96 -6.47 9.83
CA HIS A 179 8.84 -5.58 10.11
C HIS A 179 7.61 -6.33 10.61
N PHE A 180 7.28 -7.46 9.96
CA PHE A 180 6.17 -8.31 10.38
C PHE A 180 6.38 -8.88 11.79
N MET A 181 7.56 -9.45 12.06
CA MET A 181 7.91 -10.01 13.36
C MET A 181 7.80 -8.95 14.47
N ALA A 182 8.31 -7.74 14.22
CA ALA A 182 8.23 -6.65 15.20
C ALA A 182 6.76 -6.29 15.55
N LEU A 183 5.88 -6.21 14.54
CA LEU A 183 4.45 -5.96 14.76
C LEU A 183 3.77 -7.14 15.49
N ALA A 184 4.06 -8.38 15.07
CA ALA A 184 3.46 -9.58 15.64
C ALA A 184 3.88 -9.83 17.09
N LEU A 185 5.15 -9.57 17.43
CA LEU A 185 5.67 -9.63 18.79
C LEU A 185 5.05 -8.54 19.68
N ALA A 186 4.99 -7.30 19.18
CA ALA A 186 4.36 -6.19 19.91
C ALA A 186 2.86 -6.44 20.18
N ASP A 187 2.20 -7.22 19.33
CA ASP A 187 0.79 -7.61 19.49
C ASP A 187 0.60 -8.94 20.23
N GLY A 188 1.68 -9.63 20.64
CA GLY A 188 1.63 -10.91 21.34
C GLY A 188 0.91 -12.01 20.57
N VAL A 189 1.11 -12.06 19.25
CA VAL A 189 0.33 -12.89 18.31
C VAL A 189 0.66 -14.39 18.39
N PHE A 190 1.92 -14.73 18.64
CA PHE A 190 2.37 -16.12 18.64
C PHE A 190 1.88 -16.88 19.87
N GLU A 191 1.59 -18.19 19.71
CA GLU A 191 1.17 -19.06 20.82
C GLU A 191 2.34 -19.40 21.76
N GLU A 192 3.50 -19.71 21.18
CA GLU A 192 4.64 -20.29 21.92
C GLU A 192 5.84 -19.33 22.05
N CYS A 193 5.80 -18.18 21.39
CA CYS A 193 6.92 -17.24 21.33
C CYS A 193 6.50 -15.87 21.87
N THR A 194 7.32 -15.31 22.75
CA THR A 194 7.10 -13.98 23.34
C THR A 194 8.21 -12.99 22.97
N SER A 195 9.35 -13.50 22.50
CA SER A 195 10.51 -12.71 22.11
C SER A 195 11.03 -13.11 20.72
N PHE A 196 11.93 -12.29 20.16
CA PHE A 196 12.65 -12.65 18.94
C PHE A 196 13.55 -13.88 19.17
N GLN A 197 14.16 -14.00 20.34
CA GLN A 197 15.01 -15.13 20.73
C GLN A 197 14.22 -16.44 20.72
N ASP A 198 12.96 -16.44 21.17
CA ASP A 198 12.11 -17.64 21.12
C ASP A 198 11.84 -18.09 19.68
N ILE A 199 11.68 -17.12 18.76
CA ILE A 199 11.49 -17.38 17.33
C ILE A 199 12.79 -17.94 16.73
N GLU A 200 13.93 -17.30 16.99
CA GLU A 200 15.22 -17.72 16.43
C GLU A 200 15.66 -19.10 16.93
N ALA A 201 15.42 -19.41 18.20
CA ALA A 201 15.78 -20.68 18.83
C ALA A 201 14.94 -21.87 18.33
N LYS A 202 13.83 -21.65 17.63
CA LYS A 202 12.93 -22.74 17.22
C LYS A 202 13.51 -23.57 16.08
N GLU A 203 13.98 -24.78 16.40
CA GLU A 203 14.52 -25.70 15.40
C GLU A 203 13.44 -26.29 14.48
N LEU A 204 13.85 -26.67 13.27
CA LEU A 204 13.00 -27.42 12.36
C LEU A 204 12.74 -28.82 12.93
N PRO A 205 11.50 -29.33 12.86
CA PRO A 205 11.22 -30.72 13.22
C PRO A 205 12.10 -31.69 12.42
N PRO A 206 12.56 -32.81 13.02
CA PRO A 206 13.37 -33.80 12.32
C PRO A 206 12.73 -34.24 11.00
N GLY A 207 13.50 -34.18 9.91
CA GLY A 207 13.03 -34.52 8.56
C GLY A 207 12.15 -33.48 7.87
N SER A 208 11.86 -32.34 8.51
CA SER A 208 11.12 -31.24 7.90
C SER A 208 12.05 -30.14 7.38
N SER A 209 11.76 -29.62 6.20
CA SER A 209 12.36 -28.41 5.64
C SER A 209 11.67 -27.12 6.12
N LEU A 210 10.58 -27.25 6.88
CA LEU A 210 9.67 -26.14 7.16
C LEU A 210 9.08 -26.22 8.56
N TYR A 211 9.03 -25.08 9.26
CA TYR A 211 8.28 -24.91 10.48
C TYR A 211 7.40 -23.66 10.38
N LYS A 212 6.09 -23.83 10.54
CA LYS A 212 5.12 -22.74 10.55
C LYS A 212 4.78 -22.35 11.97
N TYR A 213 4.94 -21.06 12.30
CA TYR A 213 4.61 -20.52 13.61
C TYR A 213 3.10 -20.50 13.83
N ARG A 214 2.67 -20.90 15.03
CA ARG A 214 1.25 -20.89 15.42
C ARG A 214 0.89 -19.56 16.09
N TYR A 215 -0.30 -19.06 15.76
CA TYR A 215 -0.84 -17.83 16.31
C TYR A 215 -2.05 -18.13 17.16
N LYS A 216 -2.21 -17.36 18.24
CA LYS A 216 -3.40 -17.39 19.09
C LYS A 216 -4.65 -17.21 18.23
N SER A 217 -5.71 -17.96 18.55
CA SER A 217 -6.91 -18.01 17.72
C SER A 217 -7.57 -16.63 17.56
N GLU A 218 -7.61 -15.87 18.66
CA GLU A 218 -8.11 -14.50 18.74
C GLU A 218 -7.24 -13.51 17.95
N ALA A 219 -5.92 -13.72 17.88
CA ALA A 219 -5.01 -12.83 17.19
C ALA A 219 -5.16 -12.90 15.66
N LYS A 220 -5.64 -14.02 15.11
CA LYS A 220 -5.78 -14.22 13.65
C LYS A 220 -6.73 -13.21 13.01
N GLN A 221 -7.75 -12.73 13.74
CA GLN A 221 -8.70 -11.74 13.24
C GLN A 221 -8.25 -10.30 13.51
N ARG A 222 -7.18 -10.11 14.27
CA ARG A 222 -6.64 -8.78 14.57
C ARG A 222 -5.95 -8.21 13.31
N PRO A 223 -6.18 -6.93 12.97
CA PRO A 223 -5.48 -6.31 11.87
C PRO A 223 -3.99 -6.10 12.17
N ILE A 224 -3.15 -6.22 11.14
CA ILE A 224 -1.71 -5.94 11.27
C ILE A 224 -1.47 -4.44 11.30
N LEU A 225 -2.02 -3.71 10.33
CA LEU A 225 -1.91 -2.27 10.20
C LEU A 225 -3.15 -1.62 10.84
N ARG A 226 -2.98 -1.11 12.05
CA ARG A 226 -4.05 -0.61 12.92
C ARG A 226 -4.09 0.91 12.93
N SER A 227 -5.31 1.45 13.06
CA SER A 227 -5.53 2.87 13.28
C SER A 227 -5.03 3.29 14.66
N ILE A 228 -4.50 4.51 14.75
CA ILE A 228 -4.16 5.16 16.02
C ILE A 228 -5.28 6.14 16.32
N LEU A 229 -5.84 6.02 17.51
CA LEU A 229 -6.96 6.83 17.97
C LEU A 229 -6.48 8.23 18.38
N SER A 230 -7.42 9.16 18.54
CA SER A 230 -7.11 10.55 18.89
C SER A 230 -6.45 10.71 20.26
N ASP A 231 -6.65 9.74 21.17
CA ASP A 231 -6.00 9.67 22.47
C ASP A 231 -4.58 9.07 22.41
N GLY A 232 -4.11 8.71 21.21
CA GLY A 232 -2.81 8.09 20.97
C GLY A 232 -2.75 6.59 21.19
N SER A 233 -3.84 5.96 21.64
CA SER A 233 -3.91 4.50 21.75
C SER A 233 -4.01 3.83 20.38
N VAL A 234 -3.52 2.59 20.29
CA VAL A 234 -3.68 1.77 19.08
C VAL A 234 -5.04 1.10 19.13
N SER A 235 -5.85 1.26 18.09
CA SER A 235 -7.15 0.59 18.01
C SER A 235 -6.98 -0.93 18.04
N GLU A 236 -7.83 -1.62 18.79
CA GLU A 236 -7.79 -3.08 18.86
C GLU A 236 -8.15 -3.72 17.52
N ASN A 237 -9.22 -3.22 16.88
CA ASN A 237 -9.80 -3.81 15.66
C ASN A 237 -9.87 -2.84 14.48
N GLY A 238 -9.60 -1.55 14.69
CA GLY A 238 -9.67 -0.54 13.64
C GLY A 238 -8.47 -0.65 12.70
N ILE A 239 -8.75 -0.87 11.42
CA ILE A 239 -7.72 -0.94 10.37
C ILE A 239 -7.24 0.46 10.02
N LEU A 240 -5.94 0.59 9.70
CA LEU A 240 -5.38 1.84 9.19
C LEU A 240 -6.11 2.26 7.91
N THR A 241 -6.58 3.51 7.87
CA THR A 241 -7.30 4.03 6.71
C THR A 241 -6.35 4.50 5.61
N TYR A 242 -6.79 4.42 4.34
CA TYR A 242 -6.04 5.00 3.22
C TYR A 242 -5.71 6.48 3.42
N GLU A 243 -6.62 7.24 4.03
CA GLU A 243 -6.44 8.67 4.25
C GLU A 243 -5.29 8.94 5.24
N CYS A 244 -5.31 8.29 6.41
CA CYS A 244 -4.24 8.39 7.39
C CYS A 244 -2.90 7.94 6.80
N PHE A 245 -2.89 6.77 6.14
CA PHE A 245 -1.70 6.25 5.48
C PHE A 245 -1.13 7.23 4.42
N ASN A 246 -1.97 7.75 3.55
CA ASN A 246 -1.57 8.68 2.49
C ASN A 246 -1.04 9.99 3.06
N ASN A 247 -1.57 10.47 4.19
CA ASN A 247 -1.06 11.65 4.86
C ASN A 247 0.30 11.39 5.53
N MET A 248 0.46 10.25 6.21
CA MET A 248 1.77 9.84 6.73
C MET A 248 2.82 9.74 5.62
N LEU A 249 2.47 9.11 4.49
CA LEU A 249 3.37 8.92 3.36
C LEU A 249 3.78 10.24 2.69
N LYS A 250 2.85 11.19 2.54
CA LYS A 250 3.19 12.54 2.06
C LYS A 250 4.09 13.27 3.03
N GLY A 251 3.74 13.22 4.32
CA GLY A 251 4.47 13.92 5.36
C GLY A 251 5.93 13.46 5.41
N ILE A 252 6.17 12.14 5.33
CA ILE A 252 7.55 11.64 5.31
C ILE A 252 8.31 12.06 4.04
N GLY A 253 7.67 12.03 2.87
CA GLY A 253 8.31 12.49 1.63
C GLY A 253 8.73 13.96 1.70
N GLN A 254 7.86 14.81 2.26
CA GLN A 254 8.15 16.23 2.46
C GLN A 254 9.29 16.45 3.46
N ARG A 255 9.27 15.76 4.61
CA ARG A 255 10.32 15.89 5.63
C ARG A 255 11.67 15.35 5.16
N ALA A 256 11.66 14.32 4.32
CA ALA A 256 12.87 13.79 3.68
C ALA A 256 13.38 14.68 2.52
N GLY A 257 12.68 15.77 2.18
CA GLY A 257 13.11 16.73 1.16
C GLY A 257 12.81 16.34 -0.28
N TYR A 258 11.92 15.37 -0.52
CA TYR A 258 11.52 15.02 -1.89
C TYR A 258 10.64 16.13 -2.50
N GLU A 259 11.07 16.64 -3.66
CA GLU A 259 10.31 17.66 -4.43
C GLU A 259 8.96 17.11 -4.89
N ASP A 260 8.97 15.89 -5.43
CA ASP A 260 7.76 15.22 -5.89
C ASP A 260 6.93 14.70 -4.72
N ARG A 261 5.62 14.90 -4.84
CA ARG A 261 4.68 14.39 -3.85
C ARG A 261 4.68 12.86 -3.84
N LEU A 262 5.24 12.29 -2.78
CA LEU A 262 5.23 10.86 -2.56
C LEU A 262 3.80 10.31 -2.42
N SER A 263 3.57 9.18 -3.08
CA SER A 263 2.31 8.43 -2.99
C SER A 263 2.58 6.94 -3.23
N ALA A 264 1.66 6.09 -2.79
CA ALA A 264 1.74 4.65 -3.01
C ALA A 264 1.93 4.26 -4.49
N TYR A 265 1.36 5.06 -5.39
CA TYR A 265 1.47 4.82 -6.83
C TYR A 265 2.89 5.08 -7.36
N CYS A 266 3.74 5.82 -6.65
CA CYS A 266 5.14 6.02 -7.03
C CYS A 266 5.91 4.69 -6.93
N PHE A 267 5.76 3.96 -5.82
CA PHE A 267 6.37 2.64 -5.61
C PHE A 267 5.80 1.59 -6.57
N ARG A 268 4.47 1.58 -6.74
CA ARG A 268 3.82 0.63 -7.66
C ARG A 268 4.27 0.83 -9.11
N ARG A 269 4.47 2.07 -9.56
CA ARG A 269 5.04 2.35 -10.89
C ARG A 269 6.48 1.88 -10.99
N ALA A 270 7.28 2.06 -9.94
CA ALA A 270 8.66 1.60 -9.92
C ALA A 270 8.76 0.08 -10.00
N TYR A 271 7.93 -0.64 -9.22
CA TYR A 271 7.84 -2.09 -9.29
C TYR A 271 7.48 -2.57 -10.70
N ALA A 272 6.48 -1.95 -11.35
CA ALA A 272 6.10 -2.30 -12.72
C ALA A 272 7.27 -2.14 -13.70
N LYS A 273 8.01 -1.02 -13.61
CA LYS A 273 9.20 -0.79 -14.43
C LYS A 273 10.31 -1.83 -14.18
N ALA A 274 10.54 -2.20 -12.92
CA ALA A 274 11.57 -3.18 -12.56
C ALA A 274 11.25 -4.59 -13.11
N VAL A 275 9.98 -4.99 -13.06
CA VAL A 275 9.51 -6.25 -13.64
C VAL A 275 9.61 -6.23 -15.16
N GLU A 276 9.29 -5.11 -15.81
CA GLU A 276 9.42 -4.95 -17.27
C GLU A 276 10.88 -4.98 -17.75
N SER A 277 11.85 -4.64 -16.89
CA SER A 277 13.27 -4.66 -17.20
C SER A 277 13.99 -6.00 -16.93
N THR A 278 13.27 -6.99 -16.39
CA THR A 278 13.80 -8.33 -16.08
C THR A 278 13.45 -9.31 -17.20
#